data_AF-A0A7J5Y6U6-F1
#
_entry.id   AF-A0A7J5Y6U6-F1
#
_cell.length_a   1.000
_cell.length_b   1.000
_cell.length_c   1.000
_cell.angle_alpha   90.00
_cell.angle_beta   90.00
_cell.angle_gamma   90.00
#
_symmetry.space_group_name_H-M   'P 1'
#
loop_
_entity.id
_entity.type
_entity.pdbx_description
1 polymer ?
#
loop_
_entity_poly.entity_id
_entity_poly.type
_entity_poly.pdbx_seq_one_letter_code
_entity_poly.pdbx_strand_id
1 'polypeptide(L)'
;MCTFFFTFCVLVGALMCYSMHGELEESLNLGLTEAIRFYKDTDTPGRCFLKRTVDLLQIEFKCCGNNGYKDWFQIQWISNRYLDMSKKDVRVSDLVISYQDRLRSNVQGKYLMDGVPFSCCNINSPRPCIQQQISNNSAHFNYEHQTEELNLWMKGCRQALLEYYTHIVQSIGLTVLITWLFELSVLTGVRYLQTSLENGLRQGDLNSESDGWLLENGLMETARINLNIIKNIGKCNQIDTANNGDPNIDVPSSSIAH
;
A
#
# COMPACT_ATOMS: atom_id res chain seq x y z
N MET A 1 8.65 -4.84 29.81
CA MET A 1 9.36 -5.07 28.54
C MET A 1 8.40 -5.35 27.39
N CYS A 2 7.46 -6.30 27.51
CA CYS A 2 6.51 -6.63 26.43
C CYS A 2 5.61 -5.45 25.99
N THR A 3 5.11 -4.64 26.92
CA THR A 3 4.23 -3.50 26.60
C THR A 3 4.97 -2.37 25.88
N PHE A 4 6.17 -2.01 26.34
CA PHE A 4 7.02 -1.02 25.65
C PHE A 4 7.40 -1.47 24.24
N PHE A 5 7.73 -2.75 24.06
CA PHE A 5 7.98 -3.30 22.73
C PHE A 5 6.74 -3.21 21.83
N PHE A 6 5.56 -3.58 22.34
CA PHE A 6 4.30 -3.46 21.60
C PHE A 6 4.01 -2.01 21.19
N THR A 7 4.11 -1.04 22.12
CA THR A 7 3.90 0.39 21.82
C THR A 7 4.88 0.91 20.77
N PHE A 8 6.11 0.42 20.78
CA PHE A 8 7.12 0.78 19.78
C PHE A 8 6.77 0.20 18.41
N CYS A 9 6.33 -1.06 18.34
CA CYS A 9 5.86 -1.67 17.10
C CYS A 9 4.65 -0.93 16.51
N VAL A 10 3.71 -0.50 17.34
CA VAL A 10 2.54 0.30 16.91
C VAL A 10 3.00 1.64 16.32
N LEU A 11 3.94 2.33 16.97
CA LEU A 11 4.51 3.58 16.45
C LEU A 11 5.19 3.38 15.09
N VAL A 12 6.02 2.34 14.97
CA VAL A 12 6.68 2.00 13.70
C VAL A 12 5.64 1.72 12.60
N GLY A 13 4.59 0.96 12.91
CA GLY A 13 3.49 0.69 11.98
C GLY A 13 2.78 1.97 11.52
N ALA A 14 2.48 2.88 12.45
CA ALA A 14 1.86 4.17 12.12
C ALA A 14 2.75 5.01 11.19
N LEU A 15 4.06 5.05 11.44
CA LEU A 15 5.02 5.77 10.59
C LEU A 15 5.15 5.12 9.21
N MET A 16 5.16 3.79 9.13
CA MET A 16 5.19 3.07 7.86
C MET A 16 3.98 3.41 6.98
N CYS A 17 2.79 3.56 7.57
CA CYS A 17 1.60 3.98 6.81
C CYS A 17 1.83 5.30 6.04
N TYR A 18 2.59 6.25 6.59
CA TYR A 18 2.89 7.50 5.89
C TYR A 18 3.99 7.38 4.84
N SER A 19 4.93 6.44 4.99
CA SER A 19 6.04 6.28 4.05
C SER A 19 5.73 5.38 2.83
N MET A 20 4.63 4.62 2.86
CA MET A 20 4.31 3.61 1.82
C MET A 20 3.83 4.17 0.47
N HIS A 21 3.64 5.49 0.34
CA HIS A 21 3.08 6.09 -0.88
C HIS A 21 3.87 5.74 -2.16
N GLY A 22 5.20 5.82 -2.13
CA GLY A 22 6.04 5.56 -3.31
C GLY A 22 5.99 4.11 -3.80
N GLU A 23 6.11 3.16 -2.87
CA GLU A 23 6.02 1.72 -3.15
C GLU A 23 4.65 1.34 -3.75
N LEU A 24 3.59 1.96 -3.26
CA LEU A 24 2.24 1.76 -3.78
C LEU A 24 2.11 2.28 -5.22
N GLU A 25 2.66 3.46 -5.53
CA GLU A 25 2.63 4.03 -6.88
C GLU A 25 3.33 3.12 -7.89
N GLU A 26 4.53 2.64 -7.55
CA GLU A 26 5.31 1.75 -8.42
C GLU A 26 4.59 0.42 -8.64
N SER A 27 4.08 -0.19 -7.57
CA SER A 27 3.32 -1.44 -7.62
C SER A 27 2.06 -1.31 -8.50
N LEU A 28 1.32 -0.22 -8.35
CA LEU A 28 0.14 0.07 -9.18
C LEU A 28 0.54 0.29 -10.65
N ASN A 29 1.61 1.03 -10.90
CA ASN A 29 2.09 1.32 -12.26
C ASN A 29 2.46 0.04 -13.01
N LEU A 30 3.24 -0.85 -12.36
CA LEU A 30 3.64 -2.14 -12.94
C LEU A 30 2.44 -3.07 -13.12
N GLY A 31 1.62 -3.22 -12.07
CA GLY A 31 0.44 -4.10 -12.07
C GLY A 31 -0.59 -3.72 -13.13
N LEU A 32 -0.94 -2.44 -13.24
CA LEU A 32 -1.89 -1.96 -14.24
C LEU A 32 -1.34 -2.07 -15.67
N THR A 33 -0.05 -1.76 -15.86
CA THR A 33 0.60 -1.90 -17.18
C THR A 33 0.52 -3.35 -17.67
N GLU A 34 0.77 -4.32 -16.79
CA GLU A 34 0.69 -5.74 -17.12
C GLU A 34 -0.75 -6.21 -17.34
N ALA A 35 -1.67 -5.77 -16.48
CA ALA A 35 -3.08 -6.11 -16.56
C ALA A 35 -3.70 -5.67 -17.90
N ILE A 36 -3.41 -4.44 -18.30
CA ILE A 36 -3.87 -3.86 -19.56
C ILE A 36 -3.24 -4.57 -20.77
N ARG A 37 -1.97 -4.99 -20.69
CA ARG A 37 -1.30 -5.75 -21.77
C ARG A 37 -1.96 -7.09 -22.05
N PHE A 38 -2.34 -7.81 -21.00
CA PHE A 38 -2.99 -9.13 -21.10
C PHE A 38 -4.52 -9.06 -21.23
N TYR A 39 -5.09 -7.86 -21.35
CA TYR A 39 -6.52 -7.64 -21.46
C TYR A 39 -7.17 -8.39 -22.64
N LYS A 40 -6.43 -8.55 -23.75
CA LYS A 40 -6.90 -9.26 -24.95
C LYS A 40 -6.95 -10.78 -24.81
N ASP A 41 -6.22 -11.36 -23.85
CA ASP A 41 -5.92 -12.79 -23.81
C ASP A 41 -7.01 -13.61 -23.10
N THR A 42 -8.28 -13.32 -23.39
CA THR A 42 -9.46 -13.95 -22.76
C THR A 42 -9.54 -15.46 -22.96
N ASP A 43 -8.82 -15.99 -23.94
CA ASP A 43 -8.85 -17.40 -24.34
C ASP A 43 -7.98 -18.29 -23.44
N THR A 44 -7.12 -17.68 -22.62
CA THR A 44 -6.32 -18.41 -21.63
C THR A 44 -7.07 -18.50 -20.30
N PRO A 45 -7.03 -19.67 -19.61
CA PRO A 45 -7.76 -19.87 -18.36
C PRO A 45 -7.32 -18.84 -17.31
N GLY A 46 -8.28 -18.21 -16.63
CA GLY A 46 -8.04 -17.15 -15.63
C GLY A 46 -7.95 -15.73 -16.19
N ARG A 47 -7.59 -15.50 -17.46
CA ARG A 47 -7.50 -14.14 -18.04
C ARG A 47 -8.84 -13.51 -18.37
N CYS A 48 -9.91 -14.29 -18.53
CA CYS A 48 -11.27 -13.74 -18.61
C CYS A 48 -11.63 -12.93 -17.34
N PHE A 49 -11.21 -13.43 -16.17
CA PHE A 49 -11.38 -12.69 -14.91
C PHE A 49 -10.55 -11.40 -14.92
N LEU A 50 -9.32 -11.42 -15.44
CA LEU A 50 -8.50 -10.21 -15.57
C LEU A 50 -9.21 -9.11 -16.37
N LYS A 51 -9.74 -9.44 -17.55
CA LYS A 51 -10.51 -8.49 -18.37
C LYS A 51 -11.68 -7.91 -17.58
N ARG A 52 -12.48 -8.77 -16.94
CA ARG A 52 -13.61 -8.34 -16.11
C ARG A 52 -13.18 -7.42 -14.97
N THR A 53 -12.10 -7.73 -14.29
CA THR A 53 -11.57 -6.93 -13.18
C THR A 53 -11.09 -5.56 -13.66
N VAL A 54 -10.39 -5.50 -14.80
CA VAL A 54 -9.99 -4.21 -15.41
C VAL A 54 -11.22 -3.40 -15.81
N ASP A 55 -12.23 -4.03 -16.41
CA ASP A 55 -13.45 -3.35 -16.82
C ASP A 55 -14.22 -2.77 -15.62
N LEU A 56 -14.38 -3.56 -14.55
CA LEU A 56 -15.03 -3.10 -13.32
C LEU A 56 -14.24 -1.97 -12.66
N LEU A 57 -12.92 -2.09 -12.60
CA LEU A 57 -12.04 -1.07 -12.02
C LEU A 57 -12.20 0.27 -12.73
N GLN A 58 -12.20 0.28 -14.07
CA GLN A 58 -12.36 1.50 -14.86
C GLN A 58 -13.71 2.16 -14.67
N ILE A 59 -14.78 1.37 -14.61
CA ILE A 59 -16.16 1.86 -14.42
C ILE A 59 -16.35 2.40 -13.00
N GLU A 60 -15.89 1.67 -11.98
CA GLU A 60 -16.11 2.00 -10.57
C GLU A 60 -15.26 3.19 -10.13
N PHE A 61 -13.97 3.20 -10.51
CA PHE A 61 -13.05 4.28 -10.15
C PHE A 61 -13.03 5.43 -11.16
N LYS A 62 -13.89 5.38 -12.19
CA LYS A 62 -14.07 6.46 -13.17
C LYS A 62 -12.73 6.87 -13.80
N CYS A 63 -11.99 5.88 -14.27
CA CYS A 63 -10.65 6.02 -14.79
C CYS A 63 -10.45 5.23 -16.08
N CYS A 64 -9.41 5.55 -16.85
CA CYS A 64 -9.09 4.81 -18.07
C CYS A 64 -7.58 4.65 -18.25
N GLY A 65 -7.17 3.44 -18.63
CA GLY A 65 -5.75 3.12 -18.83
C GLY A 65 -4.95 3.13 -17.53
N ASN A 66 -3.62 3.15 -17.63
CA ASN A 66 -2.73 3.24 -16.48
C ASN A 66 -2.53 4.72 -16.09
N ASN A 67 -1.95 5.49 -17.01
CA ASN A 67 -1.77 6.94 -16.92
C ASN A 67 -2.95 7.69 -17.54
N GLY A 68 -3.58 7.11 -18.57
CA GLY A 68 -4.73 7.68 -19.24
C GLY A 68 -5.19 6.83 -20.41
N TYR A 69 -6.27 7.27 -21.06
CA TYR A 69 -6.91 6.52 -22.14
C TYR A 69 -6.01 6.25 -23.35
N LYS A 70 -5.01 7.10 -23.61
CA LYS A 70 -4.06 6.93 -24.72
C LYS A 70 -3.17 5.69 -24.58
N ASP A 71 -3.06 5.12 -23.39
CA ASP A 71 -2.33 3.86 -23.17
C ASP A 71 -2.92 2.73 -24.02
N TRP A 72 -4.24 2.76 -24.27
CA TRP A 72 -4.93 1.79 -25.12
C TRP A 72 -4.53 1.88 -26.59
N PHE A 73 -4.02 3.02 -27.06
CA PHE A 73 -3.61 3.20 -28.47
C PHE A 73 -2.28 2.52 -28.77
N GLN A 74 -1.47 2.29 -27.73
CA GLN A 74 -0.13 1.72 -27.85
C GLN A 74 -0.13 0.20 -27.71
N ILE A 75 -1.28 -0.41 -27.45
CA ILE A 75 -1.44 -1.84 -27.22
C ILE A 75 -2.52 -2.42 -28.11
N GLN A 76 -2.34 -3.67 -28.51
CA GLN A 76 -3.39 -4.44 -29.14
C GLN A 76 -4.26 -5.08 -28.05
N TRP A 77 -5.38 -4.44 -27.72
CA TRP A 77 -6.30 -4.93 -26.70
C TRP A 77 -7.48 -5.74 -27.24
N ILE A 78 -7.68 -5.77 -28.56
CA ILE A 78 -8.63 -6.66 -29.24
C ILE A 78 -7.98 -8.04 -29.41
N SER A 79 -8.69 -9.09 -29.00
CA SER A 79 -8.23 -10.48 -29.14
C SER A 79 -8.05 -10.86 -30.61
N ASN A 80 -6.99 -11.63 -30.87
CA ASN A 80 -6.71 -12.20 -32.20
C ASN A 80 -7.86 -13.08 -32.71
N ARG A 81 -8.69 -13.65 -31.82
CA ARG A 81 -9.90 -14.40 -32.21
C ARG A 81 -10.86 -13.58 -33.07
N TYR A 82 -10.94 -12.27 -32.81
CA TYR A 82 -11.81 -11.35 -33.55
C TYR A 82 -11.10 -10.70 -34.74
N LEU A 83 -9.80 -10.93 -34.90
CA LEU A 83 -8.97 -10.36 -35.95
C LEU A 83 -8.56 -11.46 -36.93
N ASP A 84 -9.26 -11.52 -38.06
CA ASP A 84 -8.87 -12.40 -39.16
C ASP A 84 -7.68 -11.79 -39.92
N MET A 85 -6.46 -11.99 -39.38
CA MET A 85 -5.20 -11.55 -40.00
C MET A 85 -4.78 -12.45 -41.18
N SER A 86 -5.53 -13.52 -41.47
CA SER A 86 -5.22 -14.50 -42.52
C SER A 86 -5.69 -14.05 -43.90
N LYS A 87 -6.63 -13.09 -43.97
CA LYS A 87 -7.07 -12.44 -45.21
C LYS A 87 -6.04 -11.41 -45.67
N LYS A 88 -4.89 -11.89 -46.14
CA LYS A 88 -4.06 -11.13 -47.07
C LYS A 88 -4.85 -10.99 -48.38
N ASP A 89 -5.53 -9.86 -48.52
CA ASP A 89 -5.74 -9.13 -49.77
C ASP A 89 -5.81 -10.02 -51.03
N VAL A 90 -6.95 -10.68 -51.23
CA VAL A 90 -7.32 -11.13 -52.57
C VAL A 90 -7.83 -9.89 -53.28
N ARG A 91 -6.96 -9.29 -54.09
CA ARG A 91 -7.23 -8.32 -55.17
C ARG A 91 -8.73 -8.14 -55.45
N VAL A 92 -9.33 -7.06 -54.95
CA VAL A 92 -10.57 -6.53 -55.53
C VAL A 92 -10.38 -5.04 -55.74
N SER A 93 -10.08 -4.74 -57.00
CA SER A 93 -10.27 -3.44 -57.64
C SER A 93 -11.61 -2.84 -57.24
N ASP A 94 -11.56 -1.58 -56.82
CA ASP A 94 -12.67 -0.63 -56.71
C ASP A 94 -13.92 -1.11 -55.93
N LEU A 95 -14.13 -0.49 -54.76
CA LEU A 95 -15.31 -0.59 -53.88
C LEU A 95 -15.25 -1.50 -52.64
N VAL A 96 -14.08 -1.65 -52.00
CA VAL A 96 -13.99 -2.13 -50.59
C VAL A 96 -12.97 -1.30 -49.79
N ILE A 97 -13.26 -0.02 -49.59
CA ILE A 97 -12.42 0.92 -48.80
C ILE A 97 -12.67 0.81 -47.28
N SER A 98 -13.62 -0.01 -46.82
CA SER A 98 -14.07 0.04 -45.42
C SER A 98 -13.18 -0.72 -44.40
N TYR A 99 -12.53 -1.82 -44.79
CA TYR A 99 -11.84 -2.68 -43.80
C TYR A 99 -10.30 -2.60 -43.88
N GLN A 100 -9.75 -2.46 -45.09
CA GLN A 100 -8.30 -2.47 -45.30
C GLN A 100 -7.61 -1.22 -44.77
N ASP A 101 -8.25 -0.04 -44.84
CA ASP A 101 -7.69 1.20 -44.28
C ASP A 101 -7.72 1.26 -42.74
N ARG A 102 -8.48 0.38 -42.08
CA ARG A 102 -8.47 0.21 -40.61
C ARG A 102 -7.26 -0.57 -40.08
N LEU A 103 -6.49 -1.22 -40.96
CA LEU A 103 -5.33 -2.07 -40.64
C LEU A 103 -3.99 -1.35 -40.92
N ARG A 104 -4.00 -0.01 -40.99
CA ARG A 104 -2.84 0.78 -41.45
C ARG A 104 -1.74 1.00 -40.40
N SER A 105 -1.89 0.48 -39.18
CA SER A 105 -0.91 0.65 -38.11
C SER A 105 -0.24 -0.68 -37.71
N ASN A 106 0.31 -1.41 -38.68
CA ASN A 106 1.17 -2.58 -38.45
C ASN A 106 2.59 -2.16 -38.05
N VAL A 107 2.74 -1.33 -37.01
CA VAL A 107 4.07 -1.13 -36.40
C VAL A 107 4.35 -2.39 -35.56
N GLN A 108 5.33 -3.19 -35.96
CA GLN A 108 5.72 -4.46 -35.30
C GLN A 108 4.69 -5.62 -35.35
N GLY A 109 3.78 -5.63 -36.33
CA GLY A 109 2.79 -6.73 -36.49
C GLY A 109 1.69 -6.77 -35.42
N LYS A 110 1.51 -5.66 -34.69
CA LYS A 110 0.40 -5.46 -33.74
C LYS A 110 -0.74 -4.68 -34.41
N TYR A 111 -1.97 -5.04 -34.09
CA TYR A 111 -3.15 -4.25 -34.47
C TYR A 111 -3.34 -3.10 -33.48
N LEU A 112 -2.81 -1.91 -33.81
CA LEU A 112 -3.00 -0.69 -33.03
C LEU A 112 -4.09 0.16 -33.67
N MET A 113 -4.93 0.77 -32.83
CA MET A 113 -6.03 1.61 -33.27
C MET A 113 -6.22 2.77 -32.30
N ASP A 114 -6.71 3.88 -32.83
CA ASP A 114 -7.19 5.01 -32.04
C ASP A 114 -8.54 4.64 -31.41
N GLY A 115 -8.51 3.83 -30.36
CA GLY A 115 -9.70 3.40 -29.67
C GLY A 115 -9.47 2.79 -28.28
N VAL A 116 -10.53 2.81 -27.48
CA VAL A 116 -10.54 2.39 -26.07
C VAL A 116 -11.62 1.34 -25.83
N PRO A 117 -11.50 0.50 -24.79
CA PRO A 117 -12.59 -0.38 -24.39
C PRO A 117 -13.79 0.41 -23.85
N PHE A 118 -14.98 -0.21 -23.91
CA PHE A 118 -16.23 0.39 -23.44
C PHE A 118 -16.22 0.78 -21.96
N SER A 119 -15.38 0.15 -21.15
CA SER A 119 -15.24 0.41 -19.71
C SER A 119 -14.65 1.78 -19.40
N CYS A 120 -13.97 2.42 -20.36
CA CYS A 120 -13.47 3.78 -20.24
C CYS A 120 -14.52 4.88 -20.45
N CYS A 121 -15.74 4.50 -20.85
CA CYS A 121 -16.81 5.45 -21.15
C CYS A 121 -17.36 6.12 -19.89
N ASN A 122 -17.60 7.42 -19.97
CA ASN A 122 -18.29 8.15 -18.91
C ASN A 122 -19.81 8.00 -19.09
N ILE A 123 -20.47 7.40 -18.10
CA ILE A 123 -21.91 7.13 -18.16
C ILE A 123 -22.78 8.39 -18.01
N ASN A 124 -22.20 9.48 -17.50
CA ASN A 124 -22.88 10.76 -17.34
C ASN A 124 -22.77 11.65 -18.57
N SER A 125 -22.14 11.16 -19.65
CA SER A 125 -21.99 11.92 -20.87
C SER A 125 -23.36 12.17 -21.53
N PRO A 126 -23.64 13.39 -22.03
CA PRO A 126 -24.89 13.69 -22.72
C PRO A 126 -24.99 13.03 -24.11
N ARG A 127 -23.90 12.42 -24.60
CA ARG A 127 -23.81 11.77 -25.92
C ARG A 127 -23.44 10.29 -25.78
N PRO A 128 -23.74 9.45 -26.78
CA PRO A 128 -23.23 8.09 -26.83
C PRO A 128 -21.70 8.04 -26.75
N CYS A 129 -21.17 7.03 -26.05
CA CYS A 129 -19.72 6.89 -25.90
C CYS A 129 -19.03 6.64 -27.24
N ILE A 130 -17.97 7.40 -27.50
CA ILE A 130 -17.11 7.27 -28.68
C ILE A 130 -15.89 6.45 -28.28
N GLN A 131 -15.78 5.25 -28.87
CA GLN A 131 -14.68 4.32 -28.57
C GLN A 131 -13.61 4.28 -29.65
N GLN A 132 -13.84 4.87 -30.82
CA GLN A 132 -12.96 4.77 -31.99
C GLN A 132 -12.78 6.14 -32.64
N GLN A 133 -11.63 6.35 -33.29
CA GLN A 133 -11.29 7.60 -33.97
C GLN A 133 -11.38 8.82 -33.03
N ILE A 134 -10.91 8.65 -31.79
CA ILE A 134 -11.04 9.63 -30.71
C ILE A 134 -10.18 10.87 -30.99
N SER A 135 -9.03 10.71 -31.65
CA SER A 135 -8.14 11.82 -32.03
C SER A 135 -8.61 12.60 -33.28
N ASN A 136 -9.59 12.08 -34.02
CA ASN A 136 -10.04 12.67 -35.28
C ASN A 136 -11.31 13.51 -35.10
N ASN A 137 -11.18 14.84 -35.15
CA ASN A 137 -12.30 15.79 -35.03
C ASN A 137 -13.38 15.62 -36.12
N SER A 138 -12.99 15.17 -37.32
CA SER A 138 -13.92 15.03 -38.44
C SER A 138 -14.68 13.70 -38.44
N ALA A 139 -14.28 12.75 -37.59
CA ALA A 139 -14.86 11.41 -37.57
C ALA A 139 -16.27 11.35 -36.97
N HIS A 140 -16.62 12.33 -36.13
CA HIS A 140 -17.88 12.36 -35.39
C HIS A 140 -18.56 13.71 -35.56
N PHE A 141 -19.89 13.71 -35.60
CA PHE A 141 -20.68 14.93 -35.68
C PHE A 141 -20.48 15.79 -34.42
N ASN A 142 -20.21 17.08 -34.60
CA ASN A 142 -19.94 18.05 -33.53
C ASN A 142 -19.00 17.49 -32.45
N TYR A 143 -17.80 17.11 -32.86
CA TYR A 143 -16.81 16.50 -31.98
C TYR A 143 -15.48 17.25 -32.08
N GLU A 144 -15.01 17.71 -30.94
CA GLU A 144 -13.71 18.34 -30.80
C GLU A 144 -12.98 17.67 -29.63
N HIS A 145 -11.96 16.88 -29.96
CA HIS A 145 -11.28 16.01 -29.00
C HIS A 145 -10.59 16.76 -27.84
N GLN A 146 -10.29 18.05 -28.02
CA GLN A 146 -9.62 18.87 -27.01
C GLN A 146 -10.58 19.35 -25.92
N THR A 147 -11.84 19.58 -26.27
CA THR A 147 -12.87 20.07 -25.36
C THR A 147 -13.77 18.96 -24.83
N GLU A 148 -13.74 17.78 -25.46
CA GLU A 148 -14.58 16.65 -25.10
C GLU A 148 -14.01 15.85 -23.90
N GLU A 149 -14.10 16.42 -22.71
CA GLU A 149 -13.68 15.77 -21.46
C GLU A 149 -14.78 14.88 -20.84
N LEU A 150 -16.01 14.99 -21.32
CA LEU A 150 -17.18 14.31 -20.75
C LEU A 150 -17.48 12.95 -21.38
N ASN A 151 -16.85 12.58 -22.51
CA ASN A 151 -17.15 11.31 -23.18
C ASN A 151 -16.43 10.11 -22.55
N LEU A 152 -15.18 10.31 -22.16
CA LEU A 152 -14.29 9.28 -21.61
C LEU A 152 -13.72 9.74 -20.28
N TRP A 153 -13.34 8.78 -19.42
CA TRP A 153 -12.58 9.10 -18.22
C TRP A 153 -11.14 9.49 -18.59
N MET A 154 -10.82 10.77 -18.43
CA MET A 154 -9.47 11.30 -18.72
C MET A 154 -8.44 10.92 -17.66
N LYS A 155 -8.90 10.64 -16.43
CA LYS A 155 -8.05 10.27 -15.29
C LYS A 155 -7.49 8.86 -15.47
N GLY A 156 -6.18 8.70 -15.29
CA GLY A 156 -5.53 7.38 -15.26
C GLY A 156 -5.92 6.57 -14.03
N CYS A 157 -6.04 5.25 -14.18
CA CYS A 157 -6.40 4.39 -13.06
C CYS A 157 -5.32 4.33 -11.97
N ARG A 158 -4.04 4.52 -12.32
CA ARG A 158 -2.97 4.63 -11.33
C ARG A 158 -3.22 5.77 -10.37
N GLN A 159 -3.53 6.95 -10.91
CA GLN A 159 -3.80 8.14 -10.11
C GLN A 159 -5.09 7.97 -9.29
N ALA A 160 -6.15 7.43 -9.88
CA ALA A 160 -7.42 7.22 -9.17
C ALA A 160 -7.28 6.27 -7.97
N LEU A 161 -6.59 5.14 -8.16
CA LEU A 161 -6.35 4.17 -7.09
C LEU A 161 -5.38 4.70 -6.03
N LEU A 162 -4.31 5.37 -6.46
CA LEU A 162 -3.32 5.94 -5.54
C LEU A 162 -3.97 6.97 -4.62
N GLU A 163 -4.82 7.85 -5.14
CA GLU A 163 -5.54 8.83 -4.34
C GLU A 163 -6.50 8.15 -3.35
N TYR A 164 -7.25 7.14 -3.80
CA TYR A 164 -8.18 6.38 -2.97
C TYR A 164 -7.46 5.65 -1.81
N TYR A 165 -6.43 4.87 -2.11
CA TYR A 165 -5.70 4.11 -1.10
C TYR A 165 -4.85 5.01 -0.18
N THR A 166 -4.25 6.07 -0.72
CA THR A 166 -3.49 7.03 0.11
C THR A 166 -4.38 7.68 1.14
N HIS A 167 -5.58 8.11 0.75
CA HIS A 167 -6.54 8.68 1.69
C HIS A 167 -6.91 7.69 2.81
N ILE A 168 -7.17 6.43 2.45
CA ILE A 168 -7.48 5.37 3.43
C ILE A 168 -6.31 5.13 4.38
N VAL A 169 -5.09 4.96 3.85
CA VAL A 169 -3.90 4.67 4.65
C VAL A 169 -3.54 5.84 5.57
N GLN A 170 -3.68 7.09 5.10
CA GLN A 170 -3.47 8.27 5.93
C GLN A 170 -4.51 8.37 7.05
N SER A 171 -5.79 8.10 6.75
CA SER A 171 -6.86 8.09 7.77
C SER A 171 -6.63 7.01 8.83
N ILE A 172 -6.22 5.81 8.41
CA ILE A 172 -5.88 4.71 9.33
C ILE A 172 -4.64 5.10 10.15
N GLY A 173 -3.60 5.62 9.52
CA GLY A 173 -2.37 6.07 10.18
C GLY A 173 -2.64 7.12 11.27
N LEU A 174 -3.51 8.09 11.00
CA LEU A 174 -3.95 9.08 11.99
C LEU A 174 -4.70 8.42 13.15
N THR A 175 -5.61 7.50 12.86
CA THR A 175 -6.40 6.78 13.88
C THR A 175 -5.50 5.92 14.78
N VAL A 176 -4.53 5.22 14.20
CA VAL A 176 -3.53 4.43 14.93
C VAL A 176 -2.66 5.33 15.80
N LEU A 177 -2.23 6.49 15.29
CA LEU A 177 -1.43 7.46 16.05
C LEU A 177 -2.19 8.01 17.27
N ILE A 178 -3.48 8.32 17.11
CA ILE A 178 -4.35 8.74 18.23
C ILE A 178 -4.48 7.61 19.26
N THR A 179 -4.69 6.37 18.80
CA THR A 179 -4.79 5.19 19.66
C THR A 179 -3.48 4.97 20.44
N TRP A 180 -2.34 5.16 19.80
CA TRP A 180 -1.03 5.07 20.43
C TRP A 180 -0.82 6.15 21.50
N LEU A 181 -1.24 7.39 21.26
CA LEU A 181 -1.20 8.46 22.28
C LEU A 181 -2.08 8.11 23.49
N PHE A 182 -3.27 7.55 23.24
CA PHE A 182 -4.16 7.10 24.30
C PHE A 182 -3.54 5.94 25.09
N GLU A 183 -2.93 4.97 24.42
CA GLU A 183 -2.20 3.86 25.06
C GLU A 183 -1.07 4.37 25.96
N LEU A 184 -0.26 5.33 25.47
CA LEU A 184 0.78 5.96 26.28
C LEU A 184 0.20 6.66 27.51
N SER A 185 -0.92 7.37 27.38
CA SER A 185 -1.59 8.03 28.50
C SER A 185 -2.04 7.01 29.56
N VAL A 186 -2.64 5.90 29.15
CA VAL A 186 -3.07 4.83 30.06
C VAL A 186 -1.88 4.17 30.74
N LEU A 187 -0.82 3.84 29.99
CA LEU A 187 0.40 3.25 30.55
C LEU A 187 1.08 4.18 31.56
N THR A 188 1.12 5.47 31.26
CA THR A 188 1.63 6.52 32.15
C THR A 188 0.79 6.58 33.44
N GLY A 189 -0.55 6.58 33.32
CA GLY A 189 -1.46 6.59 34.47
C GLY A 189 -1.34 5.34 35.34
N VAL A 190 -1.24 4.15 34.74
CA VAL A 190 -1.03 2.89 35.46
C VAL A 190 0.31 2.89 36.19
N ARG A 191 1.38 3.39 35.55
CA ARG A 191 2.70 3.51 36.19
C ARG A 191 2.69 4.46 37.36
N TYR A 192 2.07 5.62 37.19
CA TYR A 192 1.89 6.58 38.28
C TYR A 192 1.15 5.96 39.47
N LEU A 193 0.03 5.27 39.21
CA LEU A 193 -0.76 4.60 40.25
C LEU A 193 0.03 3.48 40.94
N GLN A 194 0.77 2.68 40.18
CA GLN A 194 1.58 1.59 40.72
C GLN A 194 2.62 2.13 41.72
N THR A 195 3.33 3.20 41.35
CA THR A 195 4.37 3.80 42.22
C THR A 195 3.78 4.45 43.47
N SER A 196 2.62 5.11 43.36
CA SER A 196 1.90 5.64 44.53
C SER A 196 1.50 4.55 45.52
N LEU A 197 0.91 3.45 45.04
CA LEU A 197 0.50 2.32 45.89
C LEU A 197 1.68 1.63 46.58
N GLU A 198 2.79 1.45 45.86
CA GLU A 198 4.00 0.84 46.44
C GLU A 198 4.61 1.71 47.55
N ASN A 199 4.57 3.04 47.39
CA ASN A 199 5.00 3.98 48.43
C ASN A 199 4.08 3.96 49.66
N GLY A 200 2.75 3.96 49.45
CA GLY A 200 1.78 3.86 50.54
C GLY A 200 1.93 2.57 51.37
N LEU A 201 2.21 1.44 50.71
CA LEU A 201 2.50 0.17 51.40
C LEU A 201 3.80 0.22 52.22
N ARG A 202 4.85 0.89 51.73
CA ARG A 202 6.10 1.07 52.49
C ARG A 202 5.92 1.94 53.74
N GLN A 203 5.01 2.90 53.71
CA GLN A 203 4.69 3.76 54.86
C GLN A 203 3.79 3.09 55.90
N GLY A 204 3.17 1.95 55.57
CA GLY A 204 2.40 1.14 56.52
C GLY A 204 1.02 1.71 56.88
N ASP A 205 0.62 2.85 56.31
CA ASP A 205 -0.70 3.46 56.48
C ASP A 205 -1.32 3.79 55.12
N LEU A 206 -2.31 2.99 54.73
CA LEU A 206 -3.00 3.04 53.43
C LEU A 206 -3.84 4.31 53.22
N ASN A 207 -4.14 5.06 54.28
CA ASN A 207 -4.94 6.29 54.20
C ASN A 207 -4.09 7.58 54.19
N SER A 208 -2.76 7.46 54.24
CA SER A 208 -1.86 8.61 54.20
C SER A 208 -1.66 9.11 52.75
N GLU A 209 -1.48 10.42 52.58
CA GLU A 209 -1.09 11.00 51.28
C GLU A 209 0.26 10.40 50.85
N SER A 210 0.28 9.74 49.69
CA SER A 210 1.49 9.11 49.14
C SER A 210 1.79 9.65 47.75
N ASP A 211 3.05 10.01 47.53
CA ASP A 211 3.51 10.55 46.25
C ASP A 211 3.73 9.44 45.21
N GLY A 212 3.19 9.65 44.01
CA GLY A 212 3.48 8.84 42.82
C GLY A 212 4.51 9.54 41.94
N TRP A 213 5.46 8.78 41.41
CA TRP A 213 6.49 9.29 40.50
C TRP A 213 6.43 8.54 39.17
N LEU A 214 6.60 9.24 38.05
CA LEU A 214 6.66 8.59 36.74
C LEU A 214 8.02 7.95 36.46
N LEU A 215 9.07 8.54 37.01
CA LEU A 215 10.46 8.16 36.86
C LEU A 215 11.14 8.39 38.21
N GLU A 216 11.54 7.31 38.88
CA GLU A 216 12.26 7.38 40.15
C GLU A 216 13.64 8.05 39.98
N ASN A 217 14.26 7.83 38.82
CA ASN A 217 15.49 8.50 38.37
C ASN A 217 15.25 9.14 36.98
N GLY A 218 15.91 10.27 36.68
CA GLY A 218 15.76 10.97 35.41
C GLY A 218 15.95 10.06 34.18
N LEU A 219 15.30 10.37 33.05
CA LEU A 219 15.32 9.59 31.80
C LEU A 219 16.74 9.16 31.37
N MET A 220 17.71 10.07 31.50
CA MET A 220 19.12 9.84 31.17
C MET A 220 19.76 8.76 32.07
N GLU A 221 19.44 8.77 33.36
CA GLU A 221 20.01 7.88 34.36
C GLU A 221 19.41 6.47 34.21
N THR A 222 18.09 6.39 34.01
CA THR A 222 17.39 5.14 33.72
C THR A 222 17.86 4.50 32.41
N ALA A 223 18.10 5.29 31.36
CA ALA A 223 18.67 4.80 30.10
C ALA A 223 20.11 4.27 30.28
N ARG A 224 20.94 4.98 31.06
CA ARG A 224 22.32 4.57 31.37
C ARG A 224 22.36 3.26 32.17
N ILE A 225 21.47 3.09 33.14
CA ILE A 225 21.33 1.85 33.92
C ILE A 225 20.90 0.69 33.02
N ASN A 226 19.87 0.86 32.18
CA ASN A 226 19.40 -0.17 31.26
C ASN A 226 20.46 -0.56 30.21
N LEU A 227 21.21 0.41 29.66
CA LEU A 227 22.31 0.14 28.74
C LEU A 227 23.45 -0.64 29.41
N ASN A 228 23.77 -0.31 30.67
CA ASN A 228 24.77 -1.07 31.44
C ASN A 228 24.31 -2.51 31.74
N ILE A 229 23.02 -2.72 32.03
CA ILE A 229 22.45 -4.06 32.22
C ILE A 229 22.54 -4.88 30.93
N ILE A 230 22.16 -4.32 29.78
CA ILE A 230 22.26 -5.00 28.47
C ILE A 230 23.72 -5.32 28.13
N LYS A 231 24.64 -4.40 28.41
CA LYS A 231 26.09 -4.60 28.23
C LYS A 231 26.65 -5.72 29.12
N ASN A 232 26.17 -5.84 30.36
CA ASN A 232 26.58 -6.89 31.28
C ASN A 232 25.98 -8.26 30.90
N ILE A 233 24.74 -8.30 30.40
CA ILE A 233 24.14 -9.52 29.85
C ILE A 233 24.91 -10.00 28.60
N GLY A 234 25.35 -9.07 27.74
CA GLY A 234 26.21 -9.38 26.60
C GLY A 234 27.62 -9.86 26.99
N LYS A 235 28.13 -9.44 28.15
CA LYS A 235 29.42 -9.90 28.71
C LYS A 235 29.34 -11.29 29.36
N CYS A 236 28.17 -11.74 29.81
CA CYS A 236 28.00 -13.10 30.37
C CYS A 236 28.24 -14.22 29.32
N ASN A 237 28.27 -13.88 28.02
CA ASN A 237 28.67 -14.80 26.94
C ASN A 237 30.18 -14.80 26.65
N GLN A 238 30.97 -13.96 27.33
CA GLN A 238 32.43 -14.10 27.36
C GLN A 238 32.77 -14.99 28.55
N ILE A 239 33.01 -16.27 28.25
CA ILE A 239 33.67 -17.20 29.17
C ILE A 239 35.08 -16.63 29.41
N ASP A 240 35.32 -16.07 30.59
CA ASP A 240 36.67 -15.84 31.08
C ASP A 240 37.33 -17.19 31.27
N THR A 241 38.13 -17.60 30.29
CA THR A 241 39.00 -18.77 30.35
C THR A 241 40.19 -18.49 31.27
N ALA A 242 39.96 -18.25 32.56
CA ALA A 242 41.04 -18.11 33.55
C ALA A 242 40.51 -18.20 35.00
N ASN A 243 40.22 -19.41 35.46
CA ASN A 243 40.73 -19.99 36.72
C ASN A 243 39.82 -21.15 37.19
N ASN A 244 40.41 -22.35 37.23
CA ASN A 244 39.87 -23.50 37.94
C ASN A 244 39.83 -23.21 39.45
N GLY A 245 38.65 -23.35 40.04
CA GLY A 245 38.47 -23.38 41.49
C GLY A 245 37.07 -23.91 41.82
N ASP A 246 37.02 -25.09 42.45
CA ASP A 246 35.83 -25.88 42.81
C ASP A 246 34.67 -25.07 43.44
N PRO A 247 33.40 -25.38 43.11
CA PRO A 247 32.25 -24.80 43.79
C PRO A 247 31.76 -25.76 44.88
N ASN A 248 32.40 -25.75 46.05
CA ASN A 248 31.79 -26.16 47.32
C ASN A 248 32.75 -25.83 48.46
N ILE A 249 32.18 -25.40 49.60
CA ILE A 249 32.81 -25.07 50.90
C ILE A 249 32.80 -23.55 51.17
N ASP A 250 31.73 -23.06 51.82
CA ASP A 250 31.79 -22.73 53.26
C ASP A 250 30.44 -22.25 53.82
N VAL A 251 29.94 -23.00 54.79
CA VAL A 251 28.82 -22.67 55.68
C VAL A 251 29.41 -22.02 56.93
N PRO A 252 28.92 -20.85 57.38
CA PRO A 252 29.08 -20.44 58.77
C PRO A 252 27.75 -20.61 59.54
N SER A 253 27.82 -21.44 60.57
CA SER A 253 26.81 -21.62 61.61
C SER A 253 26.71 -20.37 62.50
N SER A 254 25.51 -19.79 62.61
CA SER A 254 25.21 -18.81 63.65
C SER A 254 24.73 -19.53 64.91
N SER A 255 25.61 -19.62 65.90
CA SER A 255 25.32 -20.06 67.26
C SER A 255 24.35 -19.11 67.97
N ILE A 256 23.33 -19.69 68.58
CA ILE A 256 22.45 -19.10 69.59
C ILE A 256 23.24 -18.93 70.89
N ALA A 257 23.17 -17.75 71.52
CA ALA A 257 23.35 -17.60 72.96
C ALA A 257 22.50 -16.44 73.48
N HIS A 258 21.76 -16.76 74.54
CA HIS A 258 21.05 -15.85 75.46
C HIS A 258 22.02 -15.01 76.29
#